data_AF-A0A2G8SVJ8-F1
#
_entry.id   AF-A0A2G8SVJ8-F1
#
_cell.length_a   1.000
_cell.length_b   1.000
_cell.length_c   1.000
_cell.angle_alpha   90.00
_cell.angle_beta   90.00
_cell.angle_gamma   90.00
#
_symmetry.space_group_name_H-M   'P 1'
#
loop_
_entity.id
_entity.type
_entity.pdbx_description
1 polymer ?
#
loop_
_entity_poly.entity_id
_entity_poly.type
_entity_poly.pdbx_seq_one_letter_code
_entity_poly.pdbx_strand_id
1 'polypeptide(L)'
;MKLSTILETLAAARLPSVTSEQLRHLVGTAEGKAFADDLKRFAAGEIERREQLAAVVHALAPGVRRTVEHLGFKFELSTIISAAKREGSSGIDTIKGANANAGSRARAIVYLQSAGLPLAEAGAAVAPAPATPTEQPYYSFKIFGSAAALCVSEARTRAGNQCTIQIEGALLLAEGGRKEFDWRNKLIVQLTVQEAYLALAMFENLIPNVKFDGHGRTHEKSLQIDFQESHYFVRVIQRGRAAVAVPVRPVDAIPIIALLYKQLLRNEPHLRIEDIRTLIGRMAGMLPATK
;
A
#
# COMPACT_ATOMS: atom_id res chain seq x y z
N MET A 1 6.55 -35.18 -5.77
CA MET A 1 5.95 -34.78 -7.06
C MET A 1 6.61 -33.50 -7.52
N LYS A 2 6.83 -33.29 -8.82
CA LYS A 2 7.47 -32.05 -9.32
C LYS A 2 6.48 -30.88 -9.18
N LEU A 3 7.00 -29.67 -8.90
CA LEU A 3 6.18 -28.46 -8.76
C LEU A 3 5.38 -28.14 -10.03
N SER A 4 5.98 -28.32 -11.21
CA SER A 4 5.30 -28.12 -12.50
C SER A 4 4.02 -28.97 -12.61
N THR A 5 4.10 -30.24 -12.24
CA THR A 5 2.94 -31.17 -12.25
C THR A 5 1.85 -30.75 -11.27
N ILE A 6 2.22 -30.22 -10.10
CA ILE A 6 1.26 -29.67 -9.12
C ILE A 6 0.51 -28.49 -9.76
N LEU A 7 1.25 -27.54 -10.35
CA LEU A 7 0.67 -26.33 -10.94
C LEU A 7 -0.23 -26.65 -12.15
N GLU A 8 0.18 -27.57 -13.00
CA GLU A 8 -0.62 -28.04 -14.15
C GLU A 8 -1.94 -28.68 -13.69
N THR A 9 -1.88 -29.51 -12.65
CA THR A 9 -3.06 -30.21 -12.11
C THR A 9 -4.03 -29.22 -11.44
N LEU A 10 -3.50 -28.24 -10.68
CA LEU A 10 -4.31 -27.18 -10.10
C LEU A 10 -4.94 -26.27 -11.16
N ALA A 11 -4.21 -25.95 -12.22
CA ALA A 11 -4.74 -25.19 -13.36
C ALA A 11 -5.87 -25.95 -14.06
N ALA A 12 -5.71 -27.25 -14.30
CA ALA A 12 -6.76 -28.11 -14.85
C ALA A 12 -8.00 -28.18 -13.94
N ALA A 13 -7.80 -28.16 -12.62
CA ALA A 13 -8.86 -28.07 -11.62
C ALA A 13 -9.49 -26.67 -11.49
N ARG A 14 -9.00 -25.66 -12.24
CA ARG A 14 -9.38 -24.24 -12.13
C ARG A 14 -9.24 -23.71 -10.70
N LEU A 15 -8.13 -24.04 -10.05
CA LEU A 15 -7.78 -23.57 -8.71
C LEU A 15 -6.63 -22.56 -8.77
N PRO A 16 -6.53 -21.66 -7.78
CA PRO A 16 -5.40 -20.75 -7.68
C PRO A 16 -4.06 -21.49 -7.65
N SER A 17 -3.03 -20.88 -8.22
CA SER A 17 -1.66 -21.40 -8.11
C SER A 17 -1.16 -21.28 -6.67
N VAL A 18 -0.24 -22.18 -6.32
CA VAL A 18 0.44 -22.21 -5.01
C VAL A 18 1.94 -22.07 -5.23
N THR A 19 2.62 -21.36 -4.33
CA THR A 19 4.07 -21.19 -4.37
C THR A 19 4.79 -22.34 -3.69
N SER A 20 6.07 -22.53 -4.02
CA SER A 20 6.93 -23.50 -3.33
C SER A 20 6.98 -23.25 -1.82
N GLU A 21 6.92 -22.00 -1.39
CA GLU A 21 6.91 -21.62 0.02
C GLU A 21 5.64 -22.07 0.72
N GLN A 22 4.47 -21.86 0.11
CA GLN A 22 3.19 -22.34 0.66
C GLN A 22 3.17 -23.86 0.80
N LEU A 23 3.70 -24.57 -0.20
CA LEU A 23 3.79 -26.03 -0.18
C LEU A 23 4.74 -26.58 0.90
N ARG A 24 5.76 -25.82 1.33
CA ARG A 24 6.65 -26.26 2.43
C ARG A 24 5.89 -26.52 3.73
N HIS A 25 4.79 -25.81 3.98
CA HIS A 25 3.97 -26.03 5.17
C HIS A 25 3.22 -27.37 5.16
N LEU A 26 3.11 -28.03 4.01
CA LEU A 26 2.50 -29.35 3.88
C LEU A 26 3.55 -30.49 3.93
N VAL A 27 4.83 -30.19 3.73
CA VAL A 27 5.87 -31.23 3.64
C VAL A 27 5.99 -31.94 4.99
N GLY A 28 5.92 -33.28 4.96
CA GLY A 28 6.02 -34.13 6.16
C GLY A 28 4.74 -34.23 6.99
N THR A 29 3.64 -33.62 6.56
CA THR A 29 2.33 -33.69 7.25
C THR A 29 1.41 -34.75 6.64
N ALA A 30 0.42 -35.21 7.41
CA ALA A 30 -0.62 -36.11 6.90
C ALA A 30 -1.45 -35.45 5.79
N GLU A 31 -1.73 -34.15 5.92
CA GLU A 31 -2.44 -33.32 4.97
C GLU A 31 -1.67 -33.16 3.67
N GLY A 32 -0.34 -33.01 3.73
CA GLY A 32 0.51 -32.94 2.54
C GLY A 32 0.56 -34.25 1.77
N LYS A 33 0.56 -35.39 2.47
CA LYS A 33 0.43 -36.71 1.83
C LYS A 33 -0.93 -36.86 1.16
N ALA A 34 -2.01 -36.54 1.87
CA ALA A 34 -3.37 -36.58 1.34
C ALA A 34 -3.54 -35.65 0.12
N PHE A 35 -3.01 -34.43 0.18
CA PHE A 35 -3.02 -33.48 -0.92
C PHE A 35 -2.26 -34.00 -2.15
N ALA A 36 -1.09 -34.61 -1.95
CA ALA A 36 -0.34 -35.22 -3.05
C ALA A 36 -1.08 -36.40 -3.70
N ASP A 37 -1.82 -37.18 -2.92
CA ASP A 37 -2.62 -38.30 -3.43
C ASP A 37 -3.90 -37.81 -4.13
N ASP A 38 -4.59 -36.80 -3.57
CA ASP A 38 -5.73 -36.14 -4.22
C ASP A 38 -5.33 -35.52 -5.57
N LEU A 39 -4.13 -34.94 -5.69
CA LEU A 39 -3.61 -34.42 -6.96
C LEU A 39 -3.41 -35.53 -8.01
N LYS A 40 -2.85 -36.68 -7.61
CA LYS A 40 -2.67 -37.83 -8.53
C LYS A 40 -4.01 -38.38 -8.99
N ARG A 41 -4.97 -38.52 -8.08
CA ARG A 41 -6.31 -39.05 -8.35
C ARG A 41 -7.09 -38.11 -9.28
N PHE A 42 -7.01 -36.80 -9.03
CA PHE A 42 -7.59 -35.81 -9.93
C PHE A 42 -6.96 -35.88 -11.33
N ALA A 43 -5.63 -35.96 -11.41
CA ALA A 43 -4.92 -36.12 -12.69
C ALA A 43 -5.27 -37.44 -13.42
N ALA A 44 -5.68 -38.47 -12.69
CA ALA A 44 -6.18 -39.74 -13.23
C ALA A 44 -7.68 -39.71 -13.63
N GLY A 45 -8.37 -38.57 -13.45
CA GLY A 45 -9.75 -38.37 -13.89
C GLY A 45 -10.81 -38.37 -12.79
N GLU A 46 -10.43 -38.50 -11.50
CA GLU A 46 -11.37 -38.36 -10.38
C GLU A 46 -11.67 -36.89 -10.09
N ILE A 47 -12.60 -36.30 -10.86
CA ILE A 47 -12.91 -34.86 -10.81
C ILE A 47 -13.47 -34.43 -9.45
N GLU A 48 -14.14 -35.34 -8.72
CA GLU A 48 -14.66 -35.11 -7.37
C GLU A 48 -13.58 -34.71 -6.34
N ARG A 49 -12.30 -35.02 -6.63
CA ARG A 49 -11.16 -34.62 -5.81
C ARG A 49 -10.93 -33.11 -5.79
N ARG A 50 -11.54 -32.37 -6.72
CA ARG A 50 -11.39 -30.92 -6.84
C ARG A 50 -11.70 -30.19 -5.53
N GLU A 51 -12.74 -30.57 -4.81
CA GLU A 51 -13.14 -29.87 -3.57
C GLU A 51 -12.11 -30.08 -2.46
N GLN A 52 -11.53 -31.27 -2.38
CA GLN A 52 -10.45 -31.59 -1.44
C GLN A 52 -9.20 -30.77 -1.74
N LEU A 53 -8.87 -30.62 -3.03
CA LEU A 53 -7.78 -29.76 -3.49
C LEU A 53 -8.07 -28.28 -3.17
N ALA A 54 -9.29 -27.81 -3.42
CA ALA A 54 -9.71 -26.44 -3.16
C ALA A 54 -9.58 -26.07 -1.67
N ALA A 55 -10.00 -26.96 -0.77
CA ALA A 55 -9.88 -26.76 0.67
C ALA A 55 -8.42 -26.51 1.10
N VAL A 56 -7.49 -27.31 0.59
CA VAL A 56 -6.05 -27.17 0.90
C VAL A 56 -5.48 -25.89 0.28
N VAL A 57 -5.75 -25.62 -0.99
CA VAL A 57 -5.24 -24.42 -1.68
C VAL A 57 -5.75 -23.13 -1.04
N HIS A 58 -7.02 -23.10 -0.65
CA HIS A 58 -7.60 -21.94 0.01
C HIS A 58 -7.09 -21.75 1.44
N ALA A 59 -6.88 -22.83 2.20
CA ALA A 59 -6.26 -22.77 3.53
C ALA A 59 -4.81 -22.24 3.49
N LEU A 60 -4.08 -22.52 2.40
CA LEU A 60 -2.72 -22.03 2.16
C LEU A 60 -2.66 -20.57 1.68
N ALA A 61 -3.78 -19.92 1.39
CA ALA A 61 -3.77 -18.55 0.90
C ALA A 61 -3.11 -17.61 1.93
N PRO A 62 -2.19 -16.70 1.53
CA PRO A 62 -1.37 -15.94 2.48
C PRO A 62 -2.19 -15.08 3.45
N GLY A 63 -3.37 -14.62 3.01
CA GLY A 63 -4.28 -13.82 3.83
C GLY A 63 -4.96 -14.61 4.95
N VAL A 64 -5.14 -15.93 4.82
CA VAL A 64 -5.90 -16.73 5.79
C VAL A 64 -5.17 -16.82 7.13
N ARG A 65 -3.88 -17.20 7.11
CA ARG A 65 -3.05 -17.26 8.33
C ARG A 65 -3.06 -15.94 9.09
N ARG A 66 -2.74 -14.86 8.38
CA ARG A 66 -2.66 -13.52 8.97
C ARG A 66 -3.99 -13.11 9.61
N THR A 67 -5.11 -13.39 8.95
CA THR A 67 -6.42 -13.04 9.50
C THR A 67 -6.77 -13.87 10.74
N VAL A 68 -6.50 -15.18 10.73
CA VAL A 68 -6.73 -16.05 11.91
C VAL A 68 -5.94 -15.55 13.13
N GLU A 69 -4.66 -15.25 12.93
CA GLU A 69 -3.79 -14.72 14.00
C GLU A 69 -4.26 -13.35 14.48
N HIS A 70 -4.69 -12.47 13.56
CA HIS A 70 -5.21 -11.14 13.90
C HIS A 70 -6.57 -11.16 14.64
N LEU A 71 -7.31 -12.27 14.52
CA LEU A 71 -8.53 -12.52 15.30
C LEU A 71 -8.25 -13.12 16.69
N GLY A 72 -6.97 -13.36 17.04
CA GLY A 72 -6.55 -13.86 18.36
C GLY A 72 -6.49 -15.39 18.46
N PHE A 73 -6.54 -16.10 17.33
CA PHE A 73 -6.44 -17.56 17.30
C PHE A 73 -5.04 -18.00 16.91
N LYS A 74 -4.59 -19.13 17.46
CA LYS A 74 -3.37 -19.78 16.99
C LYS A 74 -3.65 -20.44 15.64
N PHE A 75 -2.85 -20.11 14.62
CA PHE A 75 -3.03 -20.71 13.29
C PHE A 75 -2.61 -22.17 13.28
N GLU A 76 -3.55 -23.06 12.99
CA GLU A 76 -3.31 -24.50 12.83
C GLU A 76 -3.83 -24.96 11.45
N LEU A 77 -2.89 -25.21 10.53
CA LEU A 77 -3.20 -25.47 9.12
C LEU A 77 -4.08 -26.70 8.93
N SER A 78 -3.81 -27.78 9.68
CA SER A 78 -4.62 -29.01 9.66
C SER A 78 -6.06 -28.74 10.05
N THR A 79 -6.30 -28.01 11.15
CA THR A 79 -7.63 -27.63 11.64
C THR A 79 -8.40 -26.80 10.62
N ILE A 80 -7.72 -25.83 9.97
CA ILE A 80 -8.32 -25.02 8.90
C ILE A 80 -8.66 -25.85 7.66
N ILE A 81 -7.78 -26.76 7.25
CA ILE A 81 -8.03 -27.67 6.13
C ILE A 81 -9.22 -28.59 6.45
N SER A 82 -9.27 -29.17 7.64
CA SER A 82 -10.37 -30.03 8.07
C SER A 82 -11.71 -29.30 8.11
N ALA A 83 -11.73 -28.06 8.59
CA ALA A 83 -12.94 -27.23 8.56
C ALA A 83 -13.37 -26.92 7.11
N ALA A 84 -12.44 -26.52 6.25
CA ALA A 84 -12.70 -26.26 4.83
C ALA A 84 -13.17 -27.51 4.06
N LYS A 85 -12.71 -28.70 4.43
CA LYS A 85 -13.17 -29.96 3.84
C LYS A 85 -14.60 -30.34 4.25
N ARG A 86 -15.08 -29.88 5.41
CA ARG A 86 -16.47 -30.12 5.87
C ARG A 86 -17.47 -29.14 5.26
N GLU A 87 -17.07 -27.87 5.14
CA GLU A 87 -17.99 -26.75 4.85
C GLU A 87 -17.73 -26.09 3.48
N GLY A 88 -16.74 -26.57 2.72
CA GLY A 88 -16.34 -26.01 1.45
C GLY A 88 -15.61 -24.67 1.56
N SER A 89 -15.63 -23.86 0.50
CA SER A 89 -14.92 -22.58 0.46
C SER A 89 -15.55 -21.49 1.34
N SER A 90 -16.82 -21.64 1.74
CA SER A 90 -17.59 -20.64 2.50
C SER A 90 -16.93 -20.24 3.82
N GLY A 91 -16.37 -21.21 4.54
CA GLY A 91 -15.65 -20.96 5.78
C GLY A 91 -14.36 -20.15 5.57
N ILE A 92 -13.61 -20.46 4.51
CA ILE A 92 -12.40 -19.70 4.16
C ILE A 92 -12.75 -18.28 3.67
N ASP A 93 -13.84 -18.12 2.93
CA ASP A 93 -14.30 -16.80 2.48
C ASP A 93 -14.77 -15.93 3.65
N THR A 94 -15.38 -16.56 4.67
CA THR A 94 -15.69 -15.90 5.95
C THR A 94 -14.43 -15.38 6.65
N ILE A 95 -13.35 -16.18 6.67
CA ILE A 95 -12.05 -15.73 7.20
C ILE A 95 -11.48 -14.58 6.37
N LYS A 96 -11.43 -14.71 5.04
CA LYS A 96 -10.87 -13.66 4.16
C LYS A 96 -11.63 -12.33 4.30
N GLY A 97 -12.95 -12.38 4.46
CA GLY A 97 -13.83 -11.22 4.60
C GLY A 97 -13.85 -10.58 6.00
N ALA A 98 -13.15 -11.15 6.99
CA ALA A 98 -13.26 -10.71 8.39
C ALA A 98 -12.91 -9.23 8.62
N ASN A 99 -12.07 -8.64 7.76
CA ASN A 99 -11.63 -7.25 7.86
C ASN A 99 -12.53 -6.25 7.14
N ALA A 100 -13.59 -6.70 6.47
CA ALA A 100 -14.46 -5.82 5.69
C ALA A 100 -15.32 -4.89 6.57
N ASN A 101 -15.82 -5.39 7.71
CA ASN A 101 -16.58 -4.63 8.70
C ASN A 101 -16.71 -5.43 10.02
N ALA A 102 -17.21 -4.80 11.07
CA ALA A 102 -17.38 -5.41 12.38
C ALA A 102 -18.27 -6.67 12.38
N GLY A 103 -19.32 -6.71 11.55
CA GLY A 103 -20.20 -7.86 11.41
C GLY A 103 -19.50 -9.07 10.78
N SER A 104 -18.72 -8.84 9.72
CA SER A 104 -17.88 -9.88 9.10
C SER A 104 -16.83 -10.40 10.08
N ARG A 105 -16.24 -9.52 10.90
CA ARG A 105 -15.28 -9.90 11.95
C ARG A 105 -15.92 -10.84 12.97
N ALA A 106 -17.10 -10.51 13.47
CA ALA A 106 -17.81 -11.33 14.44
C ALA A 106 -18.13 -12.73 13.89
N ARG A 107 -18.59 -12.82 12.63
CA ARG A 107 -18.86 -14.11 11.97
C ARG A 107 -17.60 -14.97 11.84
N ALA A 108 -16.47 -14.37 11.49
CA ALA A 108 -15.20 -15.08 11.40
C ALA A 108 -14.72 -15.62 12.76
N ILE A 109 -14.91 -14.86 13.84
CA ILE A 109 -14.58 -15.33 15.20
C ILE A 109 -15.43 -16.56 15.56
N VAL A 110 -16.74 -16.50 15.35
CA VAL A 110 -17.65 -17.63 15.63
C VAL A 110 -17.26 -18.86 14.81
N TYR A 111 -16.95 -18.67 13.53
CA TYR A 111 -16.50 -19.75 12.64
C TYR A 111 -15.19 -20.41 13.14
N LEU A 112 -14.21 -19.62 13.56
CA LEU A 112 -12.93 -20.16 14.04
C LEU A 112 -13.07 -20.90 15.38
N GLN A 113 -13.97 -20.44 16.26
CA GLN A 113 -14.33 -21.15 17.48
C GLN A 113 -15.02 -22.49 17.18
N SER A 114 -15.99 -22.51 16.27
CA SER A 114 -16.68 -23.75 15.88
C SER A 114 -15.77 -24.71 15.13
N ALA A 115 -14.78 -24.19 14.40
CA ALA A 115 -13.73 -24.99 13.77
C ALA A 115 -12.77 -25.63 14.79
N GLY A 116 -12.82 -25.22 16.06
CA GLY A 116 -12.01 -25.77 17.15
C GLY A 116 -10.60 -25.17 17.24
N LEU A 117 -10.37 -23.98 16.66
CA LEU A 117 -9.08 -23.33 16.81
C LEU A 117 -8.91 -22.81 18.25
N PRO A 118 -7.76 -23.07 18.90
CA PRO A 118 -7.50 -22.54 20.21
C PRO A 118 -7.26 -21.03 20.13
N LEU A 119 -7.85 -20.31 21.08
CA LEU A 119 -7.43 -18.94 21.38
C LEU A 119 -5.96 -18.99 21.80
N ALA A 120 -5.16 -18.04 21.32
CA ALA A 120 -3.80 -17.91 21.84
C ALA A 120 -3.87 -17.53 23.32
N GLU A 121 -3.28 -18.35 24.21
CA GLU A 121 -3.31 -18.08 25.66
C GLU A 121 -2.74 -16.70 25.97
N ALA A 122 -3.37 -16.00 26.92
CA ALA A 122 -2.97 -14.69 27.42
C ALA A 122 -1.70 -14.80 28.31
N GLY A 123 -0.58 -15.24 27.74
CA GLY A 123 0.73 -15.17 28.35
C GLY A 123 1.36 -13.80 28.08
N ALA A 124 1.30 -12.93 29.09
CA ALA A 124 1.67 -11.51 29.04
C ALA A 124 0.91 -10.74 27.95
N ALA A 125 0.05 -9.81 28.36
CA ALA A 125 -0.29 -8.69 27.51
C ALA A 125 1.01 -7.94 27.19
N VAL A 126 1.72 -8.38 26.13
CA VAL A 126 2.47 -7.48 25.29
C VAL A 126 1.41 -6.51 24.83
N ALA A 127 1.35 -5.34 25.50
CA ALA A 127 0.66 -4.17 24.99
C ALA A 127 0.90 -4.18 23.48
N PRO A 128 -0.17 -4.14 22.66
CA PRO A 128 -0.15 -4.62 21.28
C PRO A 128 1.16 -4.19 20.67
N ALA A 129 2.03 -5.17 20.33
CA ALA A 129 3.10 -4.85 19.41
C ALA A 129 2.38 -4.19 18.24
N PRO A 130 2.63 -2.89 17.96
CA PRO A 130 1.80 -2.13 17.06
C PRO A 130 1.69 -2.98 15.81
N ALA A 131 0.44 -3.33 15.46
CA ALA A 131 0.14 -4.19 14.32
C ALA A 131 1.17 -3.86 13.27
N THR A 132 2.07 -4.79 12.90
CA THR A 132 3.05 -4.49 11.86
C THR A 132 2.18 -3.96 10.75
N PRO A 133 2.25 -2.65 10.43
CA PRO A 133 1.27 -2.06 9.56
C PRO A 133 1.34 -2.93 8.34
N THR A 134 0.22 -3.50 7.88
CA THR A 134 0.15 -3.99 6.51
C THR A 134 0.73 -2.85 5.72
N GLU A 135 2.00 -2.96 5.29
CA GLU A 135 2.82 -1.76 5.07
C GLU A 135 2.08 -1.03 3.98
N GLN A 136 1.37 0.03 4.36
CA GLN A 136 0.49 0.70 3.43
C GLN A 136 1.43 1.11 2.32
N PRO A 137 1.20 0.67 1.07
CA PRO A 137 2.23 0.66 0.06
C PRO A 137 2.89 2.02 0.04
N TYR A 138 4.23 2.07 0.11
CA TYR A 138 4.96 3.33 0.03
C TYR A 138 4.64 3.95 -1.33
N TYR A 139 3.93 5.08 -1.33
CA TYR A 139 3.60 5.77 -2.58
C TYR A 139 4.81 6.58 -3.03
N SER A 140 5.28 6.27 -4.24
CA SER A 140 6.29 7.03 -4.96
C SER A 140 5.97 6.97 -6.44
N PHE A 141 5.87 8.12 -7.08
CA PHE A 141 5.58 8.21 -8.51
C PHE A 141 6.39 9.33 -9.14
N LYS A 142 6.60 9.20 -10.45
CA LYS A 142 7.42 10.13 -11.24
C LYS A 142 6.56 10.89 -12.24
N ILE A 143 6.90 12.15 -12.46
CA ILE A 143 6.30 13.01 -13.47
C ILE A 143 7.42 13.47 -14.38
N PHE A 144 7.27 13.25 -15.69
CA PHE A 144 8.34 13.48 -16.66
C PHE A 144 8.03 14.69 -17.54
N GLY A 145 8.96 15.65 -17.58
CA GLY A 145 8.95 16.78 -18.50
C GLY A 145 9.85 16.58 -19.71
N SER A 146 10.09 17.67 -20.44
CA SER A 146 11.03 17.70 -21.56
C SER A 146 12.49 17.72 -21.08
N ALA A 147 12.83 18.63 -20.16
CA ALA A 147 14.20 18.87 -19.68
C ALA A 147 14.47 18.37 -18.25
N ALA A 148 13.43 17.98 -17.51
CA ALA A 148 13.55 17.52 -16.14
C ALA A 148 12.40 16.60 -15.74
N ALA A 149 12.54 15.93 -14.59
CA ALA A 149 11.53 15.04 -14.01
C ALA A 149 11.43 15.26 -12.50
N LEU A 150 10.23 14.99 -11.97
CA LEU A 150 9.97 14.94 -10.54
C LEU A 150 9.76 13.50 -10.06
N CYS A 151 10.14 13.23 -8.82
CA CYS A 151 9.67 12.10 -8.05
C CYS A 151 8.99 12.63 -6.78
N VAL A 152 7.72 12.29 -6.59
CA VAL A 152 6.96 12.66 -5.39
C VAL A 152 6.71 11.40 -4.59
N SER A 153 6.99 11.45 -3.29
CA SER A 153 6.93 10.25 -2.45
C SER A 153 6.57 10.55 -1.00
N GLU A 154 6.14 9.53 -0.28
CA GLU A 154 5.92 9.63 1.17
C GLU A 154 7.21 10.02 1.90
N ALA A 155 7.08 10.87 2.91
CA ALA A 155 8.17 11.22 3.78
C ALA A 155 7.70 11.39 5.22
N ARG A 156 8.65 11.40 6.15
CA ARG A 156 8.41 11.70 7.55
C ARG A 156 9.40 12.73 8.05
N THR A 157 8.95 13.69 8.85
CA THR A 157 9.85 14.66 9.47
C THR A 157 10.78 13.95 10.44
N ARG A 158 12.05 14.36 10.48
CA ARG A 158 13.04 13.76 11.42
C ARG A 158 12.66 14.03 12.88
N ALA A 159 12.22 15.25 13.15
CA ALA A 159 11.69 15.66 14.43
C ALA A 159 10.19 15.37 14.47
N GLY A 160 9.73 14.56 15.44
CA GLY A 160 8.31 14.29 15.65
C GLY A 160 7.68 13.24 14.73
N ASN A 161 8.43 12.69 13.76
CA ASN A 161 7.98 11.59 12.90
C ASN A 161 6.65 11.86 12.14
N GLN A 162 6.37 13.14 11.86
CA GLN A 162 5.13 13.57 11.23
C GLN A 162 5.12 13.22 9.74
N CYS A 163 3.98 12.76 9.26
CA CYS A 163 3.72 12.35 7.88
C CYS A 163 3.72 13.56 6.93
N THR A 164 4.48 13.50 5.84
CA THR A 164 4.58 14.55 4.82
C THR A 164 4.97 13.95 3.46
N ILE A 165 5.32 14.79 2.49
CA ILE A 165 5.84 14.36 1.18
C ILE A 165 7.23 14.91 0.91
N GLN A 166 8.00 14.15 0.14
CA GLN A 166 9.28 14.56 -0.44
C GLN A 166 9.12 14.74 -1.94
N ILE A 167 9.68 15.83 -2.44
CA ILE A 167 9.73 16.19 -3.85
C ILE A 167 11.20 16.19 -4.27
N GLU A 168 11.52 15.33 -5.22
CA GLU A 168 12.83 15.23 -5.81
C GLU A 168 12.79 15.69 -7.26
N GLY A 169 13.76 16.49 -7.68
CA GLY A 169 13.89 16.96 -9.06
C GLY A 169 15.18 16.46 -9.70
N ALA A 170 15.11 15.92 -10.91
CA ALA A 170 16.28 15.50 -11.69
C ALA A 170 16.27 16.13 -13.08
N LEU A 171 17.42 16.61 -13.54
CA LEU A 171 17.61 17.15 -14.90
C LEU A 171 17.82 16.00 -15.90
N LEU A 172 17.53 16.24 -17.17
CA LEU A 172 17.84 15.33 -18.26
C LEU A 172 19.38 15.19 -18.41
N LEU A 173 19.88 13.96 -18.59
CA LEU A 173 21.33 13.69 -18.75
C LEU A 173 21.87 14.05 -20.13
N ALA A 174 21.10 13.79 -21.19
CA ALA A 174 21.51 14.09 -22.56
C ALA A 174 20.29 14.36 -23.45
N GLU A 175 20.43 15.32 -24.36
CA GLU A 175 19.47 15.57 -25.43
C GLU A 175 19.78 14.66 -26.63
N GLY A 176 18.77 13.92 -27.10
CA GLY A 176 18.91 12.97 -28.22
C GLY A 176 19.08 11.52 -27.76
N GLY A 177 17.98 10.76 -27.73
CA GLY A 177 17.93 9.36 -27.31
C GLY A 177 16.74 9.06 -26.40
N ARG A 178 16.76 7.89 -25.74
CA ARG A 178 15.77 7.57 -24.68
C ARG A 178 15.99 8.52 -23.51
N LYS A 179 14.96 9.27 -23.12
CA LYS A 179 15.04 10.23 -22.00
C LYS A 179 15.51 9.54 -20.72
N GLU A 180 16.69 9.93 -20.25
CA GLU A 180 17.26 9.51 -18.97
C GLU A 180 17.53 10.74 -18.10
N PHE A 181 17.20 10.64 -16.81
CA PHE A 181 17.28 11.75 -15.87
C PHE A 181 18.31 11.46 -14.79
N ASP A 182 19.05 12.49 -14.38
CA ASP A 182 20.12 12.42 -13.41
C ASP A 182 19.60 12.32 -11.97
N TRP A 183 19.06 11.14 -11.62
CA TRP A 183 18.60 10.86 -10.26
C TRP A 183 19.74 10.80 -9.24
N ARG A 184 20.99 10.59 -9.69
CA ARG A 184 22.17 10.59 -8.81
C ARG A 184 22.43 11.99 -8.28
N ASN A 185 22.28 13.00 -9.11
CA ASN A 185 22.43 14.41 -8.73
C ASN A 185 21.08 15.11 -8.56
N LYS A 186 20.05 14.44 -8.04
CA LYS A 186 18.74 15.07 -7.81
C LYS A 186 18.79 16.20 -6.77
N LEU A 187 17.88 17.17 -6.92
CA LEU A 187 17.50 18.11 -5.87
C LEU A 187 16.41 17.48 -5.01
N ILE A 188 16.42 17.75 -3.70
CA ILE A 188 15.45 17.18 -2.76
C ILE A 188 14.97 18.29 -1.83
N VAL A 189 13.65 18.43 -1.77
CA VAL A 189 12.91 19.24 -0.79
C VAL A 189 11.86 18.35 -0.14
N GLN A 190 11.79 18.37 1.19
CA GLN A 190 10.75 17.69 1.95
C GLN A 190 9.84 18.76 2.55
N LEU A 191 8.53 18.66 2.31
CA LEU A 191 7.60 19.62 2.90
C LEU A 191 7.54 19.44 4.42
N THR A 192 7.37 20.54 5.14
CA THR A 192 6.82 20.51 6.50
C THR A 192 5.32 20.16 6.46
N VAL A 193 4.73 19.86 7.62
CA VAL A 193 3.28 19.61 7.70
C VAL A 193 2.49 20.86 7.33
N GLN A 194 2.96 22.05 7.73
CA GLN A 194 2.34 23.32 7.40
C GLN A 194 2.39 23.61 5.89
N GLU A 195 3.55 23.38 5.28
CA GLU A 195 3.70 23.52 3.82
C GLU A 195 2.84 22.52 3.05
N ALA A 196 2.59 21.32 3.60
CA ALA A 196 1.71 20.34 2.97
C ALA A 196 0.25 20.84 2.87
N TYR A 197 -0.27 21.58 3.87
CA TYR A 197 -1.58 22.22 3.77
C TYR A 197 -1.62 23.30 2.69
N LEU A 198 -0.59 24.15 2.60
CA LEU A 198 -0.49 25.18 1.56
C LEU A 198 -0.35 24.57 0.16
N ALA A 199 0.47 23.53 0.02
CA ALA A 199 0.61 22.80 -1.23
C ALA A 199 -0.71 22.17 -1.67
N LEU A 200 -1.47 21.58 -0.73
CA LEU A 200 -2.79 21.03 -1.01
C LEU A 200 -3.76 22.12 -1.46
N ALA A 201 -3.80 23.27 -0.77
CA ALA A 201 -4.62 24.40 -1.18
C ALA A 201 -4.28 24.88 -2.59
N MET A 202 -2.99 24.90 -2.95
CA MET A 202 -2.54 25.26 -4.30
C MET A 202 -3.00 24.22 -5.33
N PHE A 203 -2.76 22.92 -5.10
CA PHE A 203 -3.18 21.88 -6.03
C PHE A 203 -4.70 21.68 -6.12
N GLU A 204 -5.48 22.18 -5.15
CA GLU A 204 -6.94 22.31 -5.25
C GLU A 204 -7.40 23.66 -5.85
N ASN A 205 -6.47 24.46 -6.40
CA ASN A 205 -6.69 25.76 -7.03
C ASN A 205 -7.35 26.80 -6.11
N LEU A 206 -7.17 26.69 -4.80
CA LEU A 206 -7.66 27.67 -3.83
C LEU A 206 -6.73 28.88 -3.70
N ILE A 207 -5.46 28.70 -4.07
CA ILE A 207 -4.45 29.77 -4.14
C ILE A 207 -3.64 29.62 -5.43
N PRO A 208 -3.16 30.73 -6.03
CA PRO A 208 -2.55 30.69 -7.36
C PRO A 208 -1.10 30.20 -7.36
N ASN A 209 -0.39 30.37 -6.24
CA ASN A 209 1.01 29.95 -6.12
C ASN A 209 1.42 29.73 -4.66
N VAL A 210 2.51 28.99 -4.49
CA VAL A 210 3.23 28.83 -3.22
C VAL A 210 4.73 28.88 -3.44
N LYS A 211 5.44 29.43 -2.44
CA LYS A 211 6.90 29.43 -2.38
C LYS A 211 7.35 29.03 -0.98
N PHE A 212 8.14 27.96 -0.92
CA PHE A 212 8.72 27.43 0.30
C PHE A 212 10.23 27.63 0.25
N ASP A 213 10.72 28.65 0.93
CA ASP A 213 12.15 28.99 1.01
C ASP A 213 12.80 28.41 2.26
N GLY A 214 14.14 28.43 2.28
CA GLY A 214 14.90 28.09 3.47
C GLY A 214 15.02 26.59 3.74
N HIS A 215 14.81 25.76 2.73
CA HIS A 215 15.09 24.32 2.80
C HIS A 215 16.60 24.05 2.64
N GLY A 216 17.03 22.86 3.04
CA GLY A 216 18.45 22.48 3.01
C GLY A 216 19.19 22.86 4.30
N ARG A 217 20.40 22.31 4.47
CA ARG A 217 21.17 22.48 5.73
C ARG A 217 21.67 23.91 5.91
N THR A 218 21.81 24.66 4.83
CA THR A 218 22.29 26.04 4.79
C THR A 218 21.21 26.99 4.25
N HIS A 219 19.93 26.58 4.30
CA HIS A 219 18.78 27.36 3.81
C HIS A 219 18.91 27.77 2.33
N GLU A 220 19.54 26.90 1.53
CA GLU A 220 19.93 27.18 0.15
C GLU A 220 18.96 26.64 -0.90
N LYS A 221 17.89 25.97 -0.47
CA LYS A 221 16.90 25.35 -1.35
C LYS A 221 15.52 25.99 -1.21
N SER A 222 14.77 25.94 -2.30
CA SER A 222 13.36 26.32 -2.29
C SER A 222 12.53 25.48 -3.25
N LEU A 223 11.23 25.42 -2.96
CA LEU A 223 10.20 24.88 -3.83
C LEU A 223 9.26 26.01 -4.23
N GLN A 224 8.99 26.15 -5.51
CA GLN A 224 7.95 27.03 -6.03
C GLN A 224 6.96 26.21 -6.82
N ILE A 225 5.68 26.53 -6.65
CA ILE A 225 4.64 25.92 -7.46
C ILE A 225 3.62 26.98 -7.84
N ASP A 226 3.40 27.13 -9.14
CA ASP A 226 2.51 28.11 -9.72
C ASP A 226 1.43 27.39 -10.54
N PHE A 227 0.17 27.77 -10.40
CA PHE A 227 -0.84 27.39 -11.38
C PHE A 227 -0.75 28.34 -12.57
N GLN A 228 -0.39 27.81 -13.73
CA GLN A 228 -0.42 28.51 -15.02
C GLN A 228 -1.68 28.07 -15.75
N GLU A 229 -2.25 28.93 -16.59
CA GLU A 229 -3.49 28.77 -17.38
C GLU A 229 -4.13 27.37 -17.43
N SER A 230 -3.36 26.34 -17.81
CA SER A 230 -3.81 24.95 -17.97
C SER A 230 -3.10 23.89 -17.12
N HIS A 231 -2.03 24.22 -16.40
CA HIS A 231 -1.18 23.25 -15.71
C HIS A 231 -0.41 23.88 -14.54
N TYR A 232 0.06 23.05 -13.62
CA TYR A 232 0.95 23.52 -12.56
C TYR A 232 2.39 23.53 -13.05
N PHE A 233 3.18 24.50 -12.60
CA PHE A 233 4.61 24.57 -12.86
C PHE A 233 5.37 24.43 -11.55
N VAL A 234 6.02 23.28 -11.37
CA VAL A 234 6.77 22.96 -10.14
C VAL A 234 8.25 23.22 -10.39
N ARG A 235 8.88 24.00 -9.51
CA ARG A 235 10.31 24.33 -9.57
C ARG A 235 11.01 23.98 -8.26
N VAL A 236 12.01 23.12 -8.33
CA VAL A 236 12.94 22.83 -7.22
C VAL A 236 14.24 23.57 -7.49
N ILE A 237 14.65 24.43 -6.56
CA ILE A 237 15.78 25.33 -6.73
C ILE A 237 16.80 25.05 -5.62
N GLN A 238 18.09 25.07 -5.98
CA GLN A 238 19.20 25.09 -5.04
C GLN A 238 20.22 26.14 -5.50
N ARG A 239 20.68 26.99 -4.58
CA ARG A 239 21.68 28.02 -4.90
C ARG A 239 22.92 27.38 -5.56
N GLY A 240 23.38 27.96 -6.67
CA GLY A 240 24.56 27.50 -7.41
C GLY A 240 24.32 26.27 -8.30
N ARG A 241 23.06 25.82 -8.47
CA ARG A 241 22.70 24.72 -9.36
C ARG A 241 21.59 25.15 -10.33
N ALA A 242 21.53 24.51 -11.49
CA ALA A 242 20.42 24.68 -12.40
C ALA A 242 19.10 24.25 -11.73
N ALA A 243 18.06 25.07 -11.89
CA ALA A 243 16.74 24.79 -11.34
C ALA A 243 16.10 23.61 -12.08
N VAL A 244 15.44 22.72 -11.34
CA VAL A 244 14.62 21.66 -11.91
C VAL A 244 13.20 22.20 -12.03
N ALA A 245 12.72 22.37 -13.26
CA ALA A 245 11.39 22.89 -13.54
C ALA A 245 10.58 21.89 -14.38
N VAL A 246 9.39 21.52 -13.91
CA VAL A 246 8.56 20.49 -14.54
C VAL A 246 7.10 20.96 -14.62
N PRO A 247 6.50 21.02 -15.83
CA PRO A 247 5.07 21.20 -15.97
C PRO A 247 4.35 19.94 -15.51
N VAL A 248 3.36 20.10 -14.63
CA VAL A 248 2.51 19.04 -14.08
C VAL A 248 1.11 19.26 -14.61
N ARG A 249 0.67 18.37 -15.51
CA ARG A 249 -0.68 18.43 -16.09
C ARG A 249 -1.73 18.12 -15.01
N PRO A 250 -2.99 18.55 -15.18
CA PRO A 250 -4.05 18.26 -14.21
C PRO A 250 -4.17 16.78 -13.83
N VAL A 251 -4.03 15.87 -14.80
CA VAL A 251 -4.07 14.41 -14.57
C VAL A 251 -2.91 13.90 -13.72
N ASP A 252 -1.73 14.52 -13.85
CA ASP A 252 -0.52 14.17 -13.09
C ASP A 252 -0.54 14.77 -11.68
N ALA A 253 -1.39 15.77 -11.42
CA ALA A 253 -1.57 16.37 -10.10
C ALA A 253 -2.47 15.53 -9.17
N ILE A 254 -3.40 14.73 -9.72
CA ILE A 254 -4.29 13.84 -8.95
C ILE A 254 -3.53 12.97 -7.92
N PRO A 255 -2.46 12.24 -8.29
CA PRO A 255 -1.72 11.44 -7.33
C PRO A 255 -0.99 12.29 -6.27
N ILE A 256 -0.63 13.54 -6.57
CA ILE A 256 -0.05 14.47 -5.58
C ILE A 256 -1.11 14.84 -4.54
N ILE A 257 -2.30 15.25 -4.99
CA ILE A 257 -3.43 15.61 -4.13
C ILE A 257 -3.82 14.42 -3.23
N ALA A 258 -3.96 13.23 -3.80
CA ALA A 258 -4.28 12.01 -3.06
C ALA A 258 -3.21 11.69 -2.01
N LEU A 259 -1.92 11.86 -2.35
CA LEU A 259 -0.82 11.64 -1.41
C LEU A 259 -0.80 12.66 -0.27
N LEU A 260 -1.07 13.95 -0.56
CA LEU A 260 -1.18 14.99 0.45
C LEU A 260 -2.31 14.68 1.44
N TYR A 261 -3.51 14.34 0.96
CA TYR A 261 -4.61 13.91 1.83
C TYR A 261 -4.21 12.72 2.71
N LYS A 262 -3.59 11.69 2.11
CA LYS A 262 -3.13 10.51 2.85
C LYS A 262 -2.18 10.89 3.99
N GLN A 263 -1.19 11.75 3.74
CA GLN A 263 -0.20 12.13 4.76
C GLN A 263 -0.81 13.01 5.84
N LEU A 264 -1.66 13.98 5.47
CA LEU A 264 -2.33 14.86 6.43
C LEU A 264 -3.29 14.10 7.35
N LEU A 265 -4.10 13.18 6.81
CA LEU A 265 -5.00 12.33 7.60
C LEU A 265 -4.24 11.37 8.53
N ARG A 266 -3.02 10.96 8.17
CA ARG A 266 -2.17 10.17 9.08
C ARG A 266 -1.67 10.97 10.27
N ASN A 267 -1.51 12.29 10.14
CA ASN A 267 -1.18 13.15 11.27
C ASN A 267 -2.43 13.44 12.11
N GLU A 268 -3.59 13.59 11.46
CA GLU A 268 -4.85 13.98 12.10
C GLU A 268 -5.94 12.91 11.91
N PRO A 269 -5.84 11.75 12.58
CA PRO A 269 -6.72 10.59 12.33
C PRO A 269 -8.18 10.81 12.74
N HIS A 270 -8.47 11.91 13.43
CA HIS A 270 -9.83 12.31 13.82
C HIS A 270 -10.53 13.15 12.75
N LEU A 271 -9.81 13.61 11.73
CA LEU A 271 -10.34 14.39 10.63
C LEU A 271 -10.70 13.49 9.44
N ARG A 272 -11.61 13.98 8.61
CA ARG A 272 -11.93 13.44 7.28
C ARG A 272 -11.45 14.40 6.19
N ILE A 273 -11.52 13.95 4.94
CA ILE A 273 -11.12 14.76 3.77
C ILE A 273 -11.90 16.08 3.73
N GLU A 274 -13.20 16.04 4.04
CA GLU A 274 -14.09 17.21 4.04
C GLU A 274 -13.69 18.24 5.11
N ASP A 275 -13.19 17.75 6.25
CA ASP A 275 -12.73 18.61 7.34
C ASP A 275 -11.42 19.31 6.91
N ILE A 276 -10.49 18.58 6.29
CA ILE A 276 -9.26 19.15 5.72
C ILE A 276 -9.59 20.19 4.65
N ARG A 277 -10.51 19.90 3.73
CA ARG A 277 -10.98 20.85 2.69
C ARG A 277 -11.50 22.14 3.28
N THR A 278 -12.30 22.04 4.34
CA THR A 278 -12.86 23.20 5.05
C THR A 278 -11.75 24.03 5.68
N LEU A 279 -10.75 23.39 6.30
CA LEU A 279 -9.62 24.06 6.92
C LEU A 279 -8.74 24.78 5.89
N ILE A 280 -8.38 24.12 4.78
CA ILE A 280 -7.56 24.75 3.74
C ILE A 280 -8.32 25.85 2.99
N GLY A 281 -9.63 25.72 2.81
CA GLY A 281 -10.48 26.77 2.24
C GLY A 281 -10.51 28.02 3.12
N ARG A 282 -10.66 27.85 4.44
CA ARG A 282 -10.57 28.96 5.39
C ARG A 282 -9.18 29.60 5.39
N MET A 283 -8.12 28.79 5.40
CA MET A 283 -6.74 29.27 5.32
C MET A 283 -6.50 30.07 4.04
N ALA A 284 -6.93 29.56 2.89
CA ALA A 284 -6.81 30.24 1.60
C ALA A 284 -7.53 31.60 1.59
N GLY A 285 -8.73 31.67 2.17
CA GLY A 285 -9.48 32.93 2.30
C GLY A 285 -8.84 33.97 3.23
N MET A 286 -7.90 33.56 4.10
CA MET A 286 -7.13 34.46 4.96
C MET A 286 -5.83 34.95 4.29
N LEU A 287 -5.40 34.32 3.20
CA LEU A 287 -4.21 34.75 2.48
C LEU A 287 -4.52 35.99 1.64
N PRO A 288 -3.59 36.96 1.56
CA PRO A 288 -3.78 38.13 0.73
C PRO A 288 -3.96 37.68 -0.72
N ALA A 289 -4.91 38.29 -1.44
CA ALA A 289 -5.05 38.06 -2.87
C ALA A 289 -3.73 38.43 -3.56
N THR A 290 -3.02 37.42 -4.05
CA THR A 290 -1.82 37.62 -4.86
C THR A 290 -2.25 38.34 -6.14
N LYS A 291 -1.78 39.58 -6.30
CA LYS A 291 -1.97 40.37 -7.53
C LYS A 291 -1.12 39.82 -8.66
#